data_AF-A0A7Y1ZT41-F1
#
_entry.id   AF-A0A7Y1ZT41-F1
#
_cell.length_a   1.000
_cell.length_b   1.000
_cell.length_c   1.000
_cell.angle_alpha   90.00
_cell.angle_beta   90.00
_cell.angle_gamma   90.00
#
_symmetry.space_group_name_H-M   'P 1'
#
loop_
_entity.id
_entity.type
_entity.pdbx_description
1 polymer ?
#
loop_
_entity_poly.entity_id
_entity_poly.type
_entity_poly.pdbx_seq_one_letter_code
_entity_poly.pdbx_strand_id
1 'polypeptide(L)'
;MATWEKKIRSGGGNDLQPGETLVGGVLLNPPGTTGKMLARGSGGLLGAVLHDKFGTDGEAAEFVSDSGVAAQIPDEPVWFAVTPTRVLVWGHSTMSGKPKGLKLTLGRHDLERVEVEKLRTTYATVLHFSDGTARIFEAPKMMNDPVGFAAAVNGG
;
A
#
# COMPACT_ATOMS: atom_id res chain seq x y z
N MET A 1 -19.57 6.28 -3.31
CA MET A 1 -18.58 5.23 -3.63
C MET A 1 -17.22 5.89 -3.69
N ALA A 2 -16.24 5.38 -2.95
CA ALA A 2 -14.89 5.93 -2.96
C ALA A 2 -14.23 5.75 -4.35
N THR A 3 -13.35 6.67 -4.75
CA THR A 3 -12.71 6.65 -6.07
C THR A 3 -11.90 5.37 -6.29
N TRP A 4 -11.24 4.86 -5.25
CA TRP A 4 -10.52 3.59 -5.30
C TRP A 4 -11.48 2.41 -5.56
N GLU A 5 -12.65 2.38 -4.91
CA GLU A 5 -13.59 1.27 -5.01
C GLU A 5 -14.10 1.12 -6.45
N LYS A 6 -14.48 2.24 -7.07
CA LYS A 6 -14.90 2.25 -8.48
C LYS A 6 -13.80 1.73 -9.41
N LYS A 7 -12.55 2.13 -9.17
CA LYS A 7 -11.39 1.66 -9.97
C LYS A 7 -11.18 0.17 -9.81
N ILE A 8 -11.20 -0.34 -8.57
CA ILE A 8 -11.01 -1.76 -8.29
C ILE A 8 -12.12 -2.60 -8.89
N ARG A 9 -13.39 -2.25 -8.68
CA ARG A 9 -14.51 -2.96 -9.31
C ARG A 9 -14.41 -3.00 -10.84
N SER A 10 -13.94 -1.91 -11.46
CA SER A 10 -13.84 -1.84 -12.92
C SER A 10 -12.60 -2.50 -13.53
N GLY A 11 -11.54 -2.74 -12.74
CA GLY A 11 -10.26 -3.26 -13.23
C GLY A 11 -9.87 -4.63 -12.69
N GLY A 12 -10.23 -4.92 -11.43
CA GLY A 12 -9.96 -6.19 -10.73
C GLY A 12 -11.21 -6.89 -10.20
N GLY A 13 -12.41 -6.39 -10.53
CA GLY A 13 -13.67 -6.93 -10.00
C GLY A 13 -13.94 -8.39 -10.37
N ASN A 14 -13.36 -8.89 -11.46
CA ASN A 14 -13.47 -10.30 -11.86
C ASN A 14 -12.71 -11.26 -10.93
N ASP A 15 -11.75 -10.74 -10.16
CA ASP A 15 -10.97 -11.52 -9.19
C ASP A 15 -11.67 -11.62 -7.82
N LEU A 16 -12.75 -10.85 -7.62
CA LEU A 16 -13.59 -10.92 -6.43
C LEU A 16 -14.49 -12.15 -6.49
N GLN A 17 -14.63 -12.83 -5.35
CA GLN A 17 -15.59 -13.93 -5.22
C GLN A 17 -17.03 -13.38 -5.25
N PRO A 18 -18.01 -14.18 -5.68
CA PRO A 18 -19.42 -13.79 -5.63
C PRO A 18 -19.83 -13.37 -4.20
N GLY A 19 -20.40 -12.18 -4.06
CA GLY A 19 -20.82 -11.62 -2.77
C GLY A 19 -19.69 -11.00 -1.93
N GLU A 20 -18.45 -11.06 -2.40
CA GLU A 20 -17.32 -10.45 -1.70
C GLU A 20 -17.40 -8.91 -1.76
N THR A 21 -17.26 -8.28 -0.60
CA THR A 21 -17.28 -6.83 -0.46
C THR A 21 -15.86 -6.29 -0.26
N LEU A 22 -15.61 -5.12 -0.85
CA LEU A 22 -14.39 -4.36 -0.61
C LEU A 22 -14.59 -3.53 0.66
N VAL A 23 -13.71 -3.69 1.65
CA VAL A 23 -13.74 -2.90 2.89
C VAL A 23 -12.72 -1.76 2.89
N GLY A 24 -11.68 -1.87 2.07
CA GLY A 24 -10.70 -0.80 1.86
C GLY A 24 -9.88 -1.04 0.60
N GLY A 25 -9.28 0.02 0.07
CA GLY A 25 -8.34 -0.10 -1.04
C GLY A 25 -7.48 1.15 -1.23
N VAL A 26 -6.28 0.95 -1.76
CA VAL A 26 -5.27 2.01 -1.91
C VAL A 26 -4.35 1.70 -3.08
N LEU A 27 -3.89 2.74 -3.79
CA LEU A 27 -2.77 2.64 -4.72
C LEU A 27 -1.48 2.96 -3.96
N LEU A 28 -0.53 2.02 -3.99
CA LEU A 28 0.79 2.16 -3.36
C LEU A 28 1.88 2.13 -4.42
N ASN A 29 2.82 3.06 -4.31
CA ASN A 29 4.00 3.14 -5.15
C ASN A 29 5.23 2.72 -4.34
N PRO A 30 6.24 2.08 -4.97
CA PRO A 30 7.53 1.89 -4.32
C PRO A 30 8.13 3.22 -3.83
N PRO A 31 8.91 3.22 -2.75
CA PRO A 31 9.58 4.41 -2.25
C PRO A 31 10.35 5.18 -3.34
N GLY A 32 10.29 6.51 -3.31
CA GLY A 32 11.00 7.37 -4.27
C GLY A 32 10.36 7.47 -5.65
N THR A 33 9.29 6.73 -5.94
CA THR A 33 8.59 6.80 -7.24
C THR A 33 7.93 8.16 -7.44
N THR A 34 7.34 8.74 -6.38
CA THR A 34 6.70 10.06 -6.48
C THR A 34 7.73 11.19 -6.47
N GLY A 35 8.86 10.99 -5.77
CA GLY A 35 10.02 11.90 -5.80
C GLY A 35 10.69 11.96 -7.18
N LYS A 36 10.75 10.85 -7.93
CA LYS A 36 11.25 10.81 -9.31
C LYS A 36 10.31 11.54 -10.30
N MET A 37 8.99 11.51 -10.08
CA MET A 37 8.03 12.28 -10.88
C MET A 37 8.03 13.79 -10.59
N LEU A 38 8.45 14.21 -9.39
CA LEU A 38 8.46 15.61 -8.93
C LEU A 38 9.87 16.18 -8.75
N ALA A 39 10.87 15.60 -9.40
CA ALA A 39 12.30 15.80 -9.13
C ALA A 39 12.72 17.28 -9.09
N ARG A 40 12.85 17.83 -7.86
CA ARG A 40 13.79 18.87 -7.40
C ARG A 40 13.53 19.17 -5.91
N GLY A 41 13.98 18.30 -4.98
CA GLY A 41 14.25 18.76 -3.60
C GLY A 41 14.01 17.83 -2.41
N SER A 42 13.54 16.58 -2.55
CA SER A 42 13.16 15.77 -1.38
C SER A 42 13.80 14.38 -1.34
N GLY A 43 15.11 14.30 -1.52
CA GLY A 43 15.86 13.04 -1.41
C GLY A 43 16.01 12.47 0.00
N GLY A 44 15.34 13.01 1.02
CA GLY A 44 15.54 12.59 2.42
C GLY A 44 14.32 12.64 3.34
N LEU A 45 13.15 13.09 2.87
CA LEU A 45 12.00 13.30 3.76
C LEU A 45 11.34 11.99 4.19
N LEU A 46 11.22 11.01 3.29
CA LEU A 46 10.65 9.71 3.66
C LEU A 46 11.56 8.99 4.66
N GLY A 47 12.87 8.91 4.38
CA GLY A 47 13.85 8.32 5.30
C GLY A 47 13.94 9.03 6.66
N ALA A 48 13.95 10.37 6.67
CA ALA A 48 13.98 11.13 7.92
C ALA A 48 12.69 11.00 8.72
N VAL A 49 11.52 10.99 8.07
CA VAL A 49 10.23 10.80 8.76
C VAL A 49 10.12 9.37 9.31
N LEU A 50 10.61 8.37 8.56
CA LEU A 50 10.64 7.01 9.06
C LEU A 50 11.58 6.86 10.26
N HIS A 51 12.75 7.50 10.23
CA HIS A 51 13.67 7.52 11.35
C HIS A 51 13.12 8.31 12.55
N ASP A 52 12.41 9.42 12.33
CA ASP A 52 11.90 10.29 13.40
C ASP A 52 10.64 9.72 14.07
N LYS A 53 9.78 9.03 13.31
CA LYS A 53 8.53 8.45 13.83
C LYS A 53 8.59 6.96 14.17
N PHE A 54 9.44 6.21 13.48
CA PHE A 54 9.57 4.77 13.63
C PHE A 54 11.00 4.34 14.02
N GLY A 55 11.86 5.29 14.38
CA GLY A 55 13.21 5.02 14.87
C GLY A 55 13.34 5.21 16.38
N THR A 56 13.44 4.10 17.09
CA THR A 56 14.31 4.00 18.26
C THR A 56 15.44 3.05 17.87
N ASP A 57 16.67 3.56 17.79
CA ASP A 57 17.95 2.84 17.64
C ASP A 57 17.91 1.44 16.99
N GLY A 58 17.87 1.38 15.65
CA GLY A 58 18.18 0.15 14.88
C GLY A 58 17.17 -0.25 13.80
N GLU A 59 15.88 0.05 13.98
CA GLU A 59 14.78 -0.55 13.18
C GLU A 59 14.45 0.19 11.87
N ALA A 60 14.95 1.41 11.64
CA ALA A 60 14.62 2.17 10.43
C ALA A 60 15.11 1.51 9.12
N ALA A 61 16.12 0.63 9.21
CA ALA A 61 16.59 -0.22 8.11
C ALA A 61 15.79 -1.53 7.97
N GLU A 62 14.94 -1.89 8.94
CA GLU A 62 14.15 -3.14 8.96
C GLU A 62 12.76 -3.02 8.31
N PHE A 63 12.27 -1.81 8.04
CA PHE A 63 10.96 -1.60 7.40
C PHE A 63 10.90 -1.96 5.91
N VAL A 64 12.02 -2.38 5.31
CA VAL A 64 12.04 -3.02 4.00
C VAL A 64 12.70 -4.37 4.20
N SER A 65 11.87 -5.39 4.45
CA SER A 65 12.35 -6.77 4.56
C SER A 65 12.52 -7.40 3.18
N ASP A 66 13.73 -7.87 2.88
CA ASP A 66 14.04 -8.71 1.72
C ASP A 66 13.65 -10.19 1.93
N SER A 67 12.80 -10.47 2.93
CA SER A 67 12.30 -11.79 3.28
C SER A 67 10.78 -11.80 3.55
N GLY A 68 10.19 -12.99 3.65
CA GLY A 68 8.81 -13.19 4.08
C GLY A 68 7.74 -12.69 3.09
N VAL A 69 6.60 -12.25 3.61
CA VAL A 69 5.46 -11.72 2.85
C VAL A 69 5.82 -10.38 2.20
N ALA A 70 6.57 -9.51 2.90
CA ALA A 70 7.01 -8.23 2.37
C ALA A 70 7.79 -8.35 1.03
N ALA A 71 8.64 -9.38 0.90
CA ALA A 71 9.42 -9.66 -0.31
C ALA A 71 8.59 -10.17 -1.50
N GLN A 72 7.40 -10.74 -1.23
CA GLN A 72 6.48 -11.20 -2.28
C GLN A 72 5.73 -10.04 -2.95
N ILE A 73 5.65 -8.88 -2.29
CA ILE A 73 5.00 -7.71 -2.89
C ILE A 73 5.83 -7.25 -4.09
N PRO A 74 5.22 -7.02 -5.27
CA PRO A 74 5.96 -6.52 -6.43
C PRO A 74 6.61 -5.16 -6.16
N ASP A 75 7.84 -4.95 -6.67
CA ASP A 75 8.51 -3.64 -6.66
C ASP A 75 8.04 -2.74 -7.83
N GLU A 76 6.73 -2.60 -7.96
CA GLU A 76 6.06 -1.74 -8.94
C GLU A 76 4.84 -1.07 -8.28
N PRO A 77 4.26 -0.02 -8.89
CA PRO A 77 2.99 0.51 -8.41
C PRO A 77 1.89 -0.57 -8.41
N VAL A 78 1.25 -0.74 -7.25
CA VAL A 78 0.27 -1.80 -7.00
C VAL A 78 -0.99 -1.28 -6.34
N TRP A 79 -2.12 -1.86 -6.69
CA TRP A 79 -3.38 -1.68 -5.98
C TRP A 79 -3.52 -2.74 -4.91
N PHE A 80 -3.74 -2.31 -3.68
CA PHE A 80 -4.18 -3.17 -2.59
C PHE A 80 -5.68 -3.02 -2.38
N ALA A 81 -6.37 -4.14 -2.14
CA ALA A 81 -7.71 -4.16 -1.56
C ALA A 81 -7.77 -5.12 -0.40
N VAL A 82 -8.58 -4.78 0.60
CA VAL A 82 -8.95 -5.67 1.70
C VAL A 82 -10.42 -6.05 1.53
N THR A 83 -10.70 -7.32 1.77
CA THR A 83 -12.04 -7.88 1.91
C THR A 83 -12.16 -8.52 3.29
N PRO A 84 -13.34 -8.99 3.73
CA PRO A 84 -13.46 -9.68 5.01
C PRO A 84 -12.60 -10.94 5.14
N THR A 85 -12.13 -11.54 4.03
CA THR A 85 -11.46 -12.85 4.04
C THR A 85 -10.04 -12.84 3.48
N ARG A 86 -9.67 -11.84 2.68
CA ARG A 86 -8.37 -11.80 2.00
C ARG A 86 -7.92 -10.39 1.64
N VAL A 87 -6.64 -10.28 1.33
CA VAL A 87 -6.04 -9.09 0.72
C VAL A 87 -5.66 -9.43 -0.72
N LEU A 88 -6.01 -8.54 -1.64
CA LEU A 88 -5.77 -8.70 -3.06
C LEU A 88 -4.79 -7.62 -3.52
N VAL A 89 -3.78 -8.03 -4.28
CA VAL A 89 -2.75 -7.14 -4.83
C VAL A 89 -2.74 -7.26 -6.34
N TRP A 90 -2.96 -6.16 -7.04
CA TRP A 90 -2.86 -6.08 -8.49
C TRP A 90 -1.77 -5.12 -8.92
N GLY A 91 -1.24 -5.33 -10.13
CA GLY A 91 -0.42 -4.31 -10.77
C GLY A 91 -1.23 -3.06 -11.11
N HIS A 92 -0.57 -1.91 -11.23
CA HIS A 92 -1.17 -0.68 -11.73
C HIS A 92 -1.05 -0.56 -13.26
N SER A 93 -2.17 -0.35 -13.96
CA SER A 93 -2.15 0.02 -15.37
C SER A 93 -1.97 1.53 -15.51
N THR A 94 -0.81 1.97 -16.01
CA THR A 94 -0.51 3.40 -16.26
C THR A 94 -1.46 4.02 -17.28
N MET A 95 -1.93 3.25 -18.26
CA MET A 95 -2.84 3.72 -19.32
C MET A 95 -4.26 3.96 -18.81
N SER A 96 -4.78 3.09 -17.96
CA SER A 96 -6.18 3.17 -17.49
C SER A 96 -6.32 3.71 -16.05
N GLY A 97 -5.22 3.79 -15.30
CA GLY A 97 -5.20 4.18 -13.90
C GLY A 97 -5.92 3.21 -12.96
N LYS A 98 -6.12 1.95 -13.39
CA LYS A 98 -6.89 0.89 -12.72
C LYS A 98 -6.02 -0.33 -12.37
N PRO A 99 -6.49 -1.25 -11.52
CA PRO A 99 -5.85 -2.56 -11.36
C PRO A 99 -5.69 -3.30 -12.69
N LYS A 100 -4.59 -4.03 -12.83
CA LYS A 100 -4.28 -4.91 -13.95
C LYS A 100 -3.50 -6.11 -13.46
N GLY A 101 -4.03 -7.30 -13.75
CA GLY A 101 -3.39 -8.58 -13.45
C GLY A 101 -3.25 -8.77 -11.95
N LEU A 102 -4.03 -9.70 -11.39
CA LEU A 102 -3.86 -10.10 -10.00
C LEU A 102 -2.45 -10.67 -9.84
N LYS A 103 -1.68 -10.11 -8.91
CA LYS A 103 -0.27 -10.46 -8.64
C LYS A 103 -0.17 -11.37 -7.44
N LEU A 104 -0.95 -11.08 -6.40
CA LEU A 104 -0.88 -11.76 -5.14
C LEU A 104 -2.26 -11.79 -4.47
N THR A 105 -2.52 -12.87 -3.75
CA THR A 105 -3.62 -12.97 -2.80
C THR A 105 -3.02 -13.41 -1.48
N LEU A 106 -3.28 -12.64 -0.43
CA LEU A 106 -2.86 -12.92 0.93
C LEU A 106 -4.09 -13.23 1.78
N GLY A 107 -3.91 -13.99 2.85
CA GLY A 107 -4.92 -14.13 3.90
C GLY A 107 -5.25 -12.76 4.51
N ARG A 108 -6.48 -12.58 5.02
CA ARG A 108 -6.89 -11.32 5.66
C ARG A 108 -5.93 -10.89 6.76
N HIS A 109 -5.42 -11.85 7.53
CA HIS A 109 -4.56 -11.61 8.68
C HIS A 109 -3.07 -11.57 8.32
N ASP A 110 -2.69 -11.79 7.06
CA ASP A 110 -1.30 -11.64 6.64
C ASP A 110 -0.88 -10.17 6.65
N LEU A 111 -1.81 -9.25 6.40
CA LEU A 111 -1.62 -7.81 6.58
C LEU A 111 -2.19 -7.40 7.94
N GLU A 112 -1.32 -7.30 8.94
CA GLU A 112 -1.70 -7.11 10.34
C GLU A 112 -1.99 -5.64 10.66
N ARG A 113 -1.14 -4.73 10.19
CA ARG A 113 -1.22 -3.31 10.54
C ARG A 113 -0.75 -2.43 9.40
N VAL A 114 -1.39 -1.27 9.27
CA VAL A 114 -0.97 -0.21 8.36
C VAL A 114 -0.78 1.08 9.11
N GLU A 115 0.40 1.67 8.95
CA GLU A 115 0.73 2.99 9.47
C GLU A 115 0.78 3.99 8.33
N VAL A 116 0.20 5.17 8.54
CA VAL A 116 0.11 6.20 7.51
C VAL A 116 0.58 7.52 8.08
N GLU A 117 1.59 8.09 7.43
CA GLU A 117 2.11 9.40 7.77
C GLU A 117 1.91 10.37 6.61
N LYS A 118 1.31 11.52 6.92
CA LYS A 118 1.03 12.54 5.91
C LYS A 118 2.28 13.34 5.60
N LEU A 119 2.79 13.20 4.37
CA LEU A 119 3.88 14.03 3.86
C LEU A 119 3.34 15.23 3.07
N ARG A 120 4.24 16.09 2.56
CA ARG A 120 3.86 17.29 1.81
C ARG A 120 3.05 16.97 0.55
N THR A 121 3.50 16.01 -0.26
CA THR A 121 2.90 15.67 -1.57
C THR A 121 2.30 14.26 -1.64
N THR A 122 2.67 13.39 -0.71
CA THR A 122 2.23 11.99 -0.61
C THR A 122 1.82 11.65 0.82
N TYR A 123 1.46 10.40 1.05
CA TYR A 123 1.54 9.75 2.35
C TYR A 123 2.66 8.71 2.31
N ALA A 124 3.42 8.60 3.39
CA ALA A 124 4.20 7.40 3.67
C ALA A 124 3.25 6.35 4.24
N THR A 125 3.28 5.14 3.70
CA THR A 125 2.43 4.04 4.15
C THR A 125 3.33 2.86 4.48
N VAL A 126 3.33 2.40 5.72
CA VAL A 126 4.04 1.20 6.16
C VAL A 126 3.04 0.07 6.30
N LEU A 127 3.29 -1.04 5.63
CA LEU A 127 2.52 -2.28 5.77
C LEU A 127 3.30 -3.22 6.69
N HIS A 128 2.69 -3.67 7.78
CA HIS A 128 3.23 -4.70 8.67
C HIS A 128 2.50 -6.01 8.41
N PHE A 129 3.28 -7.08 8.24
CA PHE A 129 2.76 -8.40 7.97
C PHE A 129 2.89 -9.32 9.20
N SER A 130 2.05 -10.34 9.27
CA SER A 130 1.95 -11.24 10.42
C SER A 130 3.19 -12.11 10.65
N ASP A 131 4.08 -12.21 9.66
CA ASP A 131 5.37 -12.88 9.77
C ASP A 131 6.46 -11.98 10.37
N GLY A 132 6.09 -10.79 10.86
CA GLY A 132 6.98 -9.80 11.45
C GLY A 132 7.68 -8.91 10.41
N THR A 133 7.48 -9.16 9.11
CA THR A 133 8.09 -8.34 8.06
C THR A 133 7.30 -7.05 7.84
N ALA A 134 7.98 -6.01 7.34
CA ALA A 134 7.33 -4.77 6.97
C ALA A 134 7.82 -4.26 5.62
N ARG A 135 6.98 -3.44 4.98
CA ARG A 135 7.33 -2.74 3.74
C ARG A 135 6.75 -1.34 3.66
N ILE A 136 7.59 -0.40 3.25
CA ILE A 136 7.21 0.99 3.03
C ILE A 136 6.77 1.23 1.59
N PHE A 137 5.74 2.05 1.44
CA PHE A 137 5.25 2.57 0.19
C PHE A 137 4.96 4.08 0.27
N GLU A 138 4.81 4.69 -0.90
CA GLU A 138 4.24 6.02 -1.06
C GLU A 138 2.82 5.92 -1.61
N ALA A 139 1.88 6.59 -0.97
CA ALA A 139 0.52 6.76 -1.49
C ALA A 139 0.34 8.20 -2.03
N PRO A 140 0.05 8.40 -3.32
CA PRO A 140 -0.24 9.74 -3.85
C PRO A 140 -1.53 10.28 -3.24
N LYS A 141 -1.58 11.59 -2.94
CA LYS A 141 -2.78 12.22 -2.33
C LYS A 141 -3.99 12.26 -3.26
N MET A 142 -3.77 12.34 -4.57
CA MET A 142 -4.84 12.41 -5.54
C MET A 142 -5.51 11.04 -5.73
N MET A 143 -6.84 11.00 -5.63
CA MET A 143 -7.67 9.82 -5.91
C MET A 143 -7.36 8.58 -5.07
N ASN A 144 -6.78 8.77 -3.88
CA ASN A 144 -6.36 7.70 -2.98
C ASN A 144 -6.88 7.99 -1.57
N ASP A 145 -7.02 6.95 -0.75
CA ASP A 145 -7.45 7.07 0.64
C ASP A 145 -6.64 6.13 1.55
N PRO A 146 -5.34 6.43 1.76
CA PRO A 146 -4.48 5.57 2.58
C PRO A 146 -4.94 5.52 4.03
N VAL A 147 -5.56 6.58 4.56
CA VAL A 147 -6.08 6.62 5.94
C VAL A 147 -7.30 5.71 6.08
N GLY A 148 -8.25 5.77 5.13
CA GLY A 148 -9.38 4.85 5.11
C GLY A 148 -8.97 3.40 4.92
N PHE A 149 -7.96 3.14 4.08
CA PHE A 149 -7.35 1.82 3.94
C PHE A 149 -6.74 1.32 5.24
N ALA A 150 -5.96 2.17 5.93
CA ALA A 150 -5.37 1.80 7.22
C ALA A 150 -6.44 1.52 8.29
N ALA A 151 -7.50 2.31 8.34
CA ALA A 151 -8.63 2.05 9.24
C ALA A 151 -9.31 0.71 8.93
N ALA A 152 -9.47 0.35 7.65
CA ALA A 152 -10.05 -0.92 7.24
C ALA A 152 -9.18 -2.13 7.60
N VAL A 153 -7.84 -1.98 7.60
CA VAL A 153 -6.93 -3.03 8.06
C VAL A 153 -6.92 -3.12 9.58
N ASN A 154 -6.69 -2.00 10.27
CA ASN A 154 -6.41 -1.94 11.70
C ASN A 154 -7.67 -2.11 12.58
N GLY A 155 -8.86 -1.84 12.03
CA GLY A 155 -10.13 -1.92 12.76
C GLY A 155 -10.92 -3.21 12.52
N GLY A 156 -10.38 -4.15 11.75
CA GLY A 156 -11.01 -5.44 11.45
C GLY A 156 -10.30 -6.61 12.10
#